data_AF-A0A962BZ30-F1
#
_entry.id   AF-A0A962BZ30-F1
#
_cell.length_a   1.000
_cell.length_b   1.000
_cell.length_c   1.000
_cell.angle_alpha   90.00
_cell.angle_beta   90.00
_cell.angle_gamma   90.00
#
_symmetry.space_group_name_H-M   'P 1'
#
loop_
_entity.id
_entity.type
_entity.pdbx_description
1 polymer ?
#
loop_
_entity_poly.entity_id
_entity_poly.type
_entity_poly.pdbx_seq_one_letter_code
_entity_poly.pdbx_strand_id
1 'polypeptide(L)'
;MSLDPALQQRIESLLSTNPIVLFMKGNPNMPQCGFSAKAAGILNALVPAYAHVDVLQDAEIREGIKAYGSWPTIPQLYIQGELVGGSDIIEQMLNSGELHQVLGLPEPDRTPPTLHITDAAADAIRRAMDGNDPSLGLHLSVDPRFNAQFQLKPVEGNEVVAKAAGISVYLDLASAPRANGLEIDWVEDMRGAGLSIRNPNAPPAVQDLDVEELARRLDAGDITVVDVRAPHERQHAPFPKAHEVLDEDSEPRLAALPKDTALAFLCHYGNSSRAAAEHFRGLGFSNLHNVSGGIDAWAAEVDNSVPRY
;
A
#
# COMPACT_ATOMS: atom_id res chain seq x y z
N MET A 1 -9.35 23.85 25.58
CA MET A 1 -9.07 23.28 26.92
C MET A 1 -7.58 23.38 27.12
N SER A 2 -7.10 23.88 28.26
CA SER A 2 -5.68 23.91 28.57
C SER A 2 -5.17 22.47 28.66
N LEU A 3 -4.04 22.19 28.00
CA LEU A 3 -3.38 20.89 28.07
C LEU A 3 -2.90 20.66 29.51
N ASP A 4 -3.09 19.45 30.04
CA ASP A 4 -2.56 19.08 31.36
C ASP A 4 -1.01 19.18 31.35
N PRO A 5 -0.37 19.83 32.34
CA PRO A 5 1.08 20.03 32.32
C PRO A 5 1.90 18.73 32.28
N ALA A 6 1.43 17.65 32.92
CA ALA A 6 2.13 16.37 32.88
C ALA A 6 2.03 15.73 31.50
N LEU A 7 0.86 15.78 30.87
CA LEU A 7 0.67 15.35 29.48
C LEU A 7 1.50 16.17 28.49
N GLN A 8 1.58 17.49 28.67
CA GLN A 8 2.43 18.36 27.86
C GLN A 8 3.89 17.93 27.94
N GLN A 9 4.41 17.75 29.15
CA GLN A 9 5.79 17.31 29.35
C GLN A 9 6.06 15.94 28.72
N ARG A 10 5.09 15.03 28.77
CA ARG A 10 5.17 13.71 28.12
C ARG A 10 5.29 13.84 26.59
N ILE A 11 4.48 14.70 25.97
CA ILE A 11 4.55 14.98 24.52
C ILE A 11 5.91 15.60 24.16
N GLU A 12 6.34 16.63 24.88
CA GLU A 12 7.63 17.30 24.67
C GLU A 12 8.81 16.33 24.82
N SER A 13 8.75 15.41 25.79
CA SER A 13 9.76 14.37 25.96
C SER A 13 9.80 13.40 24.77
N LEU A 14 8.64 12.99 24.24
CA LEU A 14 8.57 12.11 23.07
C LEU A 14 9.17 12.79 21.83
N LEU A 15 8.83 14.06 21.62
CA LEU A 15 9.29 14.87 20.49
C LEU A 15 10.77 15.24 20.57
N SER A 16 11.31 15.49 21.76
CA SER A 16 12.75 15.81 21.94
C SER A 16 13.64 14.57 21.87
N THR A 17 13.13 13.39 22.22
CA THR A 17 13.88 12.13 22.15
C THR A 17 13.98 11.60 20.72
N ASN A 18 13.01 11.92 19.86
CA ASN A 18 12.90 11.34 18.52
C ASN A 18 12.82 12.43 17.45
N PRO A 19 13.73 12.44 16.45
CA PRO A 19 13.77 13.51 15.45
C PRO A 19 12.58 13.49 14.50
N ILE A 20 11.92 12.35 14.30
CA ILE A 20 10.74 12.19 13.44
C ILE A 20 9.72 11.38 14.23
N VAL A 21 8.53 11.96 14.46
CA VAL A 21 7.45 11.34 15.23
C VAL A 21 6.14 11.42 14.45
N LEU A 22 5.50 10.28 14.22
CA LEU A 22 4.17 10.19 13.61
C LEU A 22 3.13 9.78 14.65
N PHE A 23 2.22 10.70 15.00
CA PHE A 23 1.02 10.36 15.75
C PHE A 23 -0.03 9.82 14.78
N MET A 24 -0.46 8.57 14.94
CA MET A 24 -1.32 7.89 13.98
C MET A 24 -2.34 6.97 14.66
N LYS A 25 -3.31 6.47 13.89
CA LYS A 25 -4.27 5.46 14.34
C LYS A 25 -3.77 4.08 13.91
N GLY A 26 -3.45 3.21 14.85
CA GLY A 26 -2.71 1.97 14.62
C GLY A 26 -1.19 2.22 14.60
N ASN A 27 -0.46 1.36 13.89
CA ASN A 27 0.99 1.47 13.74
C ASN A 27 1.40 1.48 12.24
N PRO A 28 2.66 1.78 11.89
CA PRO A 28 3.11 1.85 10.50
C PRO A 28 2.86 0.60 9.65
N ASN A 29 2.86 -0.59 10.27
CA ASN A 29 2.64 -1.87 9.58
C ASN A 29 1.15 -2.20 9.49
N MET A 30 0.39 -1.91 10.55
CA MET A 30 -1.05 -2.13 10.66
C MET A 30 -1.78 -0.82 10.96
N PRO A 31 -1.89 0.09 9.98
CA PRO A 31 -2.64 1.33 10.16
C PRO A 31 -4.15 1.04 10.22
N GLN A 32 -4.85 1.67 11.17
CA GLN A 32 -6.30 1.52 11.36
C GLN A 32 -7.11 2.66 10.74
N CYS A 33 -6.49 3.50 9.92
CA CYS A 33 -7.13 4.61 9.22
C CYS A 33 -6.40 4.92 7.91
N GLY A 34 -7.13 5.14 6.81
CA GLY A 34 -6.54 5.40 5.50
C GLY A 34 -5.58 6.60 5.46
N PHE A 35 -5.89 7.69 6.19
CA PHE A 35 -4.98 8.83 6.31
C PHE A 35 -3.69 8.48 7.06
N SER A 36 -3.79 7.68 8.12
CA SER A 36 -2.63 7.16 8.84
C SER A 36 -1.79 6.22 7.99
N ALA A 37 -2.43 5.35 7.20
CA ALA A 37 -1.76 4.47 6.26
C ALA A 37 -0.99 5.26 5.19
N LYS A 38 -1.61 6.32 4.66
CA LYS A 38 -0.99 7.20 3.66
C LYS A 38 0.23 7.93 4.21
N ALA A 39 0.12 8.57 5.39
CA ALA A 39 1.25 9.26 6.01
C ALA A 39 2.40 8.30 6.38
N ALA A 40 2.08 7.14 6.98
CA ALA A 40 3.09 6.13 7.30
C ALA A 40 3.76 5.57 6.04
N GLY A 41 2.99 5.31 4.97
CA GLY A 41 3.51 4.83 3.70
C GLY A 41 4.50 5.79 3.04
N ILE A 42 4.24 7.10 3.10
CA ILE A 42 5.17 8.13 2.62
C ILE A 42 6.48 8.09 3.43
N LEU A 43 6.40 8.07 4.77
CA LEU A 43 7.60 8.04 5.61
C LEU A 43 8.41 6.75 5.41
N ASN A 44 7.74 5.60 5.34
CA ASN A 44 8.39 4.31 5.11
C ASN A 44 9.19 4.27 3.80
N ALA A 45 8.77 5.06 2.79
CA ALA A 45 9.47 5.14 1.51
C ALA A 45 10.67 6.11 1.55
N LEU A 46 10.68 7.08 2.47
CA LEU A 46 11.67 8.16 2.50
C LEU A 46 12.76 7.96 3.56
N VAL A 47 12.41 7.39 4.72
CA VAL A 47 13.32 7.27 5.85
C VAL A 47 13.41 5.84 6.38
N PRO A 48 14.59 5.41 6.86
CA PRO A 48 14.77 4.04 7.33
C PRO A 48 14.05 3.75 8.65
N ALA A 49 13.80 4.77 9.48
CA ALA A 49 13.11 4.63 10.76
C ALA A 49 12.54 5.97 11.23
N TYR A 50 11.44 5.92 11.98
CA TYR A 50 10.85 7.03 12.72
C TYR A 50 10.08 6.49 13.93
N ALA A 51 9.87 7.32 14.95
CA ALA A 51 9.02 6.96 16.07
C ALA A 51 7.55 7.15 15.70
N HIS A 52 6.68 6.31 16.24
CA HIS A 52 5.24 6.45 16.07
C HIS A 52 4.51 6.32 17.41
N VAL A 53 3.32 6.90 17.48
CA VAL A 53 2.43 6.78 18.64
C VAL A 53 1.04 6.40 18.16
N ASP A 54 0.55 5.23 18.57
CA ASP A 54 -0.83 4.80 18.32
C ASP A 54 -1.78 5.52 19.28
N VAL A 55 -2.47 6.54 18.77
CA VAL A 55 -3.42 7.34 19.56
C VAL A 55 -4.72 6.58 19.88
N LEU A 56 -4.93 5.39 19.32
CA LEU A 56 -6.07 4.54 19.70
C LEU A 56 -5.86 3.84 21.03
N GLN A 57 -4.61 3.60 21.41
CA GLN A 57 -4.26 2.98 22.70
C GLN A 57 -4.18 4.00 23.84
N ASP A 58 -4.12 5.29 23.54
CA ASP A 58 -3.97 6.36 24.52
C ASP A 58 -4.88 7.55 24.19
N ALA A 59 -6.04 7.61 24.86
CA ALA A 59 -7.04 8.66 24.67
C ALA A 59 -6.56 10.04 25.15
N GLU A 60 -5.68 10.09 26.16
CA GLU A 60 -5.10 11.34 26.65
C GLU A 60 -4.18 11.95 25.60
N ILE A 61 -3.26 11.15 25.05
CA ILE A 61 -2.41 11.59 23.94
C ILE A 61 -3.26 11.99 22.73
N ARG A 62 -4.31 11.23 22.41
CA ARG A 62 -5.17 11.50 21.24
C ARG A 62 -5.76 12.90 21.24
N GLU A 63 -6.29 13.35 22.37
CA GLU A 63 -6.84 14.71 22.49
C GLU A 63 -5.75 15.73 22.81
N GLY A 64 -4.74 15.33 23.58
CA GLY A 64 -3.62 16.17 23.97
C GLY A 64 -2.79 16.67 22.80
N ILE A 65 -2.44 15.79 21.85
CA ILE A 65 -1.62 16.17 20.69
C ILE A 65 -2.33 17.17 19.77
N LYS A 66 -3.65 17.06 19.65
CA LYS A 66 -4.46 18.04 18.90
C LYS A 66 -4.40 19.42 19.53
N ALA A 67 -4.48 19.49 20.85
CA ALA A 67 -4.35 20.74 21.59
C ALA A 67 -2.92 21.30 21.53
N TYR A 68 -1.91 20.44 21.69
CA TYR A 68 -0.49 20.80 21.64
C TYR A 68 -0.10 21.41 20.29
N GLY A 69 -0.41 20.71 19.19
CA GLY A 69 -0.12 21.20 17.83
C GLY A 69 -1.08 22.26 17.31
N SER A 70 -2.14 22.60 18.08
CA SER A 70 -3.26 23.40 17.57
C SER A 70 -3.84 22.85 16.26
N TRP A 71 -3.90 21.51 16.13
CA TRP A 71 -4.27 20.80 14.91
C TRP A 71 -5.37 19.76 15.18
N PRO A 72 -6.52 19.81 14.50
CA PRO A 72 -7.70 19.04 14.93
C PRO A 72 -7.70 17.56 14.53
N THR A 73 -6.89 17.15 13.55
CA THR A 73 -6.96 15.82 12.94
C THR A 73 -5.74 14.93 13.22
N ILE A 74 -5.88 13.64 12.94
CA ILE A 74 -4.82 12.61 13.02
C ILE A 74 -4.83 11.89 11.66
N PRO A 75 -3.67 11.60 11.06
CA PRO A 75 -2.31 11.65 11.62
C PRO A 75 -1.73 13.06 11.76
N GLN A 76 -0.68 13.19 12.59
CA GLN A 76 0.17 14.39 12.70
C GLN A 76 1.64 13.98 12.67
N LEU A 77 2.40 14.59 11.75
CA LEU A 77 3.85 14.41 11.65
C LEU A 77 4.57 15.57 12.34
N TYR A 78 5.53 15.22 13.20
CA TYR A 78 6.47 16.14 13.79
C TYR A 78 7.89 15.81 13.35
N ILE A 79 8.66 16.84 12.98
CA ILE A 79 10.09 16.73 12.65
C ILE A 79 10.84 17.74 13.51
N GLN A 80 11.87 17.27 14.23
CA GLN A 80 12.66 18.06 15.17
C GLN A 80 11.80 18.82 16.21
N GLY A 81 10.69 18.20 16.63
CA GLY A 81 9.74 18.76 17.58
C GLY A 81 8.76 19.79 17.01
N GLU A 82 8.87 20.16 15.73
CA GLU A 82 7.96 21.07 15.06
C GLU A 82 6.87 20.31 14.30
N LEU A 83 5.63 20.82 14.33
CA LEU A 83 4.51 20.23 13.61
C LEU A 83 4.69 20.51 12.11
N VAL A 84 4.77 19.45 11.32
CA VAL A 84 4.77 19.51 9.86
C VAL A 84 3.34 19.59 9.34
N GLY A 85 2.45 18.73 9.85
CA GLY A 85 1.04 18.74 9.48
C GLY A 85 0.39 17.37 9.45
N GLY A 86 -0.82 17.31 8.88
CA GLY A 86 -1.57 16.08 8.67
C GLY A 86 -1.27 15.37 7.34
N SER A 87 -1.99 14.27 7.06
CA SER A 87 -1.72 13.41 5.89
C SER A 87 -1.68 14.15 4.54
N ASP A 88 -2.56 15.13 4.31
CA ASP A 88 -2.65 15.81 3.01
C ASP A 88 -1.50 16.81 2.84
N ILE A 89 -1.08 17.50 3.92
CA ILE A 89 0.10 18.37 3.90
C ILE A 89 1.36 17.55 3.64
N ILE A 90 1.48 16.38 4.29
CA ILE A 90 2.63 15.48 4.07
C ILE A 90 2.73 15.08 2.60
N GLU A 91 1.61 14.75 1.95
CA GLU A 91 1.59 14.43 0.51
C GLU A 91 1.91 15.66 -0.36
N GLN A 92 1.35 16.83 -0.04
CA GLN A 92 1.64 18.06 -0.77
C GLN A 92 3.13 18.41 -0.70
N MET A 93 3.73 18.33 0.49
CA MET A 93 5.16 18.56 0.71
C MET A 93 6.03 17.50 0.03
N LEU A 94 5.57 16.24 -0.02
CA LEU A 94 6.23 15.21 -0.84
C LEU A 94 6.26 15.69 -2.29
N ASN A 95 5.09 15.97 -2.88
CA ASN A 95 4.93 16.33 -4.29
C ASN A 95 5.62 17.65 -4.67
N SER A 96 5.76 18.61 -3.74
CA SER A 96 6.56 19.82 -3.98
C SER A 96 8.07 19.56 -3.85
N GLY A 97 8.47 18.52 -3.13
CA GLY A 97 9.87 18.24 -2.75
C GLY A 97 10.28 18.86 -1.42
N GLU A 98 9.43 19.69 -0.80
CA GLU A 98 9.67 20.32 0.49
C GLU A 98 9.88 19.28 1.61
N LEU A 99 9.16 18.15 1.56
CA LEU A 99 9.33 17.08 2.55
C LEU A 99 10.75 16.49 2.50
N HIS A 100 11.35 16.36 1.31
CA HIS A 100 12.74 15.92 1.19
C HIS A 100 13.70 16.93 1.82
N GLN A 101 13.45 18.23 1.60
CA GLN A 101 14.27 19.30 2.20
C GLN A 101 14.21 19.27 3.73
N VAL A 102 13.01 19.18 4.30
CA VAL A 102 12.81 19.14 5.76
C VAL A 102 13.42 17.87 6.38
N LEU A 103 13.42 16.74 5.66
CA LEU A 103 14.06 15.49 6.08
C LEU A 103 15.57 15.43 5.80
N GLY A 104 16.15 16.43 5.13
CA GLY A 104 17.57 16.43 4.74
C GLY A 104 17.91 15.38 3.68
N LEU A 105 16.95 15.02 2.83
CA LEU A 105 17.10 14.06 1.74
C LEU A 105 17.45 14.76 0.43
N PRO A 106 18.06 14.05 -0.55
CA PRO A 106 18.23 14.55 -1.91
C PRO A 106 16.89 14.95 -2.53
N GLU A 107 16.91 15.84 -3.53
CA GLU A 107 15.69 16.16 -4.27
C GLU A 107 15.08 14.90 -4.91
N PRO A 108 13.74 14.79 -4.93
CA PRO A 108 13.07 13.63 -5.50
C PRO A 108 13.34 13.50 -6.99
N ASP A 109 13.43 12.26 -7.48
CA ASP A 109 13.46 11.99 -8.90
C ASP A 109 12.12 12.39 -9.54
N ARG A 110 12.19 13.29 -10.52
CA ARG A 110 11.06 13.81 -11.30
C ARG A 110 11.09 13.35 -12.74
N THR A 111 11.85 12.31 -13.06
CA THR A 111 11.95 11.76 -14.41
C THR A 111 10.56 11.33 -14.90
N PRO A 112 10.06 11.90 -16.01
CA PRO A 112 8.76 11.53 -16.54
C PRO A 112 8.71 10.05 -16.96
N PRO A 113 7.65 9.30 -16.60
CA PRO A 113 7.48 7.94 -17.07
C PRO A 113 7.25 7.90 -18.58
N THR A 114 7.67 6.80 -19.20
CA THR A 114 7.28 6.51 -20.59
C THR A 114 5.83 6.03 -20.59
N LEU A 115 4.96 6.62 -21.42
CA LEU A 115 3.57 6.20 -21.58
C LEU A 115 3.30 5.87 -23.05
N HIS A 116 2.51 4.82 -23.29
CA HIS A 116 2.06 4.43 -24.61
C HIS A 116 0.54 4.60 -24.68
N ILE A 117 0.07 5.61 -25.40
CA ILE A 117 -1.36 5.86 -25.63
C ILE A 117 -1.67 5.51 -27.08
N THR A 118 -2.62 4.61 -27.32
CA THR A 118 -3.05 4.28 -28.68
C THR A 118 -3.81 5.46 -29.31
N ASP A 119 -3.87 5.53 -30.64
CA ASP A 119 -4.58 6.61 -31.33
C ASP A 119 -6.06 6.67 -30.92
N ALA A 120 -6.70 5.51 -30.77
CA ALA A 120 -8.09 5.40 -30.32
C ALA A 120 -8.28 5.96 -28.91
N ALA A 121 -7.38 5.63 -27.98
CA ALA A 121 -7.40 6.19 -26.63
C ALA A 121 -7.13 7.70 -26.63
N ALA A 122 -6.17 8.17 -27.43
CA ALA A 122 -5.85 9.58 -27.54
C ALA A 122 -7.05 10.39 -28.03
N ASP A 123 -7.77 9.90 -29.04
CA ASP A 123 -8.98 10.54 -29.54
C ASP A 123 -10.10 10.56 -28.50
N ALA A 124 -10.31 9.46 -27.77
CA ALA A 124 -11.30 9.40 -26.71
C ALA A 124 -10.97 10.37 -25.56
N ILE A 125 -9.71 10.45 -25.15
CA ILE A 125 -9.23 11.38 -24.14
C ILE A 125 -9.42 12.83 -24.60
N ARG A 126 -9.03 13.17 -25.84
CA ARG A 126 -9.21 14.53 -26.37
C ARG A 126 -10.68 14.93 -26.38
N ARG A 127 -11.58 14.03 -26.80
CA ARG A 127 -13.04 14.29 -26.75
C ARG A 127 -13.54 14.48 -25.32
N ALA A 128 -13.03 13.70 -24.37
CA ALA A 128 -13.40 13.83 -22.96
C ALA A 128 -12.87 15.13 -22.33
N MET A 129 -11.74 15.65 -22.82
CA MET A 129 -11.16 16.92 -22.39
C MET A 129 -11.79 18.14 -23.08
N ASP A 130 -12.31 17.98 -24.30
CA ASP A 130 -12.91 19.07 -25.07
C ASP A 130 -14.11 19.70 -24.33
N GLY A 131 -14.18 21.03 -24.32
CA GLY A 131 -15.20 21.78 -23.59
C GLY A 131 -15.04 21.87 -22.06
N ASN A 132 -14.00 21.27 -21.47
CA ASN A 132 -13.68 21.47 -20.06
C ASN A 132 -12.89 22.77 -19.82
N ASP A 133 -12.80 23.17 -18.55
CA ASP A 133 -12.02 24.33 -18.13
C ASP A 133 -10.53 24.15 -18.54
N PRO A 134 -9.91 25.14 -19.22
CA PRO A 134 -8.50 25.06 -19.64
C PRO A 134 -7.49 24.87 -18.49
N SER A 135 -7.89 25.13 -17.25
CA SER A 135 -7.07 24.87 -16.05
C SER A 135 -6.99 23.40 -15.67
N LEU A 136 -7.88 22.54 -16.20
CA LEU A 136 -7.91 21.12 -15.89
C LEU A 136 -6.89 20.35 -16.74
N GLY A 137 -6.00 19.63 -16.05
CA GLY A 137 -5.10 18.64 -16.63
C GLY A 137 -5.68 17.23 -16.54
N LEU A 138 -5.15 16.31 -17.35
CA LEU A 138 -5.39 14.88 -17.20
C LEU A 138 -4.41 14.31 -16.19
N HIS A 139 -4.88 14.04 -14.98
CA HIS A 139 -4.07 13.43 -13.93
C HIS A 139 -4.18 11.92 -13.97
N LEU A 140 -3.06 11.23 -13.78
CA LEU A 140 -2.96 9.79 -13.65
C LEU A 140 -2.36 9.46 -12.29
N SER A 141 -3.13 8.78 -11.45
CA SER A 141 -2.64 8.22 -10.19
C SER A 141 -2.48 6.71 -10.30
N VAL A 142 -1.37 6.17 -9.79
CA VAL A 142 -1.09 4.74 -9.72
C VAL A 142 -0.84 4.34 -8.27
N ASP A 143 -1.77 3.60 -7.69
CA ASP A 143 -1.70 3.19 -6.30
C ASP A 143 -0.59 2.12 -6.06
N PRO A 144 -0.26 1.80 -4.80
CA PRO A 144 0.72 0.76 -4.49
C PRO A 144 0.38 -0.65 -5.01
N ARG A 145 -0.89 -0.90 -5.38
CA ARG A 145 -1.36 -2.15 -6.00
C ARG A 145 -1.34 -2.08 -7.53
N PHE A 146 -0.73 -1.02 -8.09
CA PHE A 146 -0.61 -0.74 -9.52
C PHE A 146 -1.96 -0.51 -10.22
N ASN A 147 -3.02 -0.19 -9.47
CA ASN A 147 -4.26 0.28 -10.07
C ASN A 147 -4.08 1.71 -10.56
N ALA A 148 -4.33 1.92 -11.84
CA ALA A 148 -4.24 3.21 -12.50
C ALA A 148 -5.63 3.85 -12.61
N GLN A 149 -5.72 5.14 -12.31
CA GLN A 149 -6.95 5.92 -12.46
C GLN A 149 -6.67 7.28 -13.07
N PHE A 150 -7.50 7.66 -14.05
CA PHE A 150 -7.52 9.00 -14.62
C PHE A 150 -8.52 9.89 -13.92
N GLN A 151 -8.14 11.15 -13.70
CA GLN A 151 -9.00 12.19 -13.14
C GLN A 151 -8.69 13.53 -13.82
N LEU A 152 -9.71 14.34 -14.09
CA LEU A 152 -9.52 15.72 -14.51
C LEU A 152 -9.46 16.61 -13.27
N LYS A 153 -8.35 17.30 -13.06
CA LYS A 153 -8.11 18.18 -11.91
C LYS A 153 -7.30 19.40 -12.32
N PRO A 154 -7.36 20.51 -11.57
CA PRO A 154 -6.50 21.66 -11.80
C PRO A 154 -5.02 21.27 -11.71
N VAL A 155 -4.20 21.83 -12.60
CA VAL A 155 -2.75 21.65 -12.56
C VAL A 155 -2.14 22.56 -11.50
N GLU A 156 -1.36 22.00 -10.59
CA GLU A 156 -0.74 22.67 -9.45
C GLU A 156 0.70 23.13 -9.74
N GLY A 157 1.36 22.57 -10.76
CA GLY A 157 2.68 22.98 -11.26
C GLY A 157 3.86 22.23 -10.65
N ASN A 158 3.61 21.34 -9.69
CA ASN A 158 4.58 20.47 -9.03
C ASN A 158 4.50 19.01 -9.50
N GLU A 159 3.68 18.70 -10.51
CA GLU A 159 3.49 17.35 -11.02
C GLU A 159 4.63 16.91 -11.95
N VAL A 160 4.83 15.60 -12.05
CA VAL A 160 5.64 14.99 -13.09
C VAL A 160 4.80 14.92 -14.36
N VAL A 161 5.28 15.54 -15.44
CA VAL A 161 4.52 15.64 -16.70
C VAL A 161 5.06 14.67 -17.73
N ALA A 162 4.29 13.64 -18.05
CA ALA A 162 4.57 12.72 -19.15
C ALA A 162 3.80 13.16 -20.41
N LYS A 163 4.43 13.03 -21.59
CA LYS A 163 3.79 13.34 -22.87
C LYS A 163 3.69 12.11 -23.74
N ALA A 164 2.48 11.76 -24.17
CA ALA A 164 2.23 10.65 -25.07
C ALA A 164 1.09 11.00 -26.03
N ALA A 165 1.23 10.66 -27.32
CA ALA A 165 0.27 11.00 -28.37
C ALA A 165 -0.16 12.49 -28.39
N GLY A 166 0.76 13.40 -28.04
CA GLY A 166 0.47 14.85 -27.96
C GLY A 166 -0.39 15.28 -26.76
N ILE A 167 -0.69 14.37 -25.82
CA ILE A 167 -1.43 14.63 -24.60
C ILE A 167 -0.43 14.75 -23.44
N SER A 168 -0.63 15.75 -22.57
CA SER A 168 0.13 15.88 -21.33
C SER A 168 -0.63 15.20 -20.21
N VAL A 169 0.03 14.24 -19.55
CA VAL A 169 -0.49 13.48 -18.41
C VAL A 169 0.29 13.90 -17.17
N TYR A 170 -0.42 14.32 -16.13
CA TYR A 170 0.14 14.83 -14.88
C TYR A 170 0.13 13.73 -13.82
N LEU A 171 1.26 13.49 -13.17
CA LEU A 171 1.40 12.45 -12.15
C LEU A 171 1.99 13.04 -10.88
N ASP A 172 1.55 12.54 -9.73
CA ASP A 172 2.25 12.77 -8.47
C ASP A 172 3.59 11.99 -8.44
N LEU A 173 4.47 12.34 -7.50
CA LEU A 173 5.80 11.73 -7.40
C LEU A 173 5.76 10.22 -7.11
N ALA A 174 4.74 9.73 -6.40
CA ALA A 174 4.62 8.32 -6.06
C ALA A 174 4.09 7.49 -7.25
N SER A 175 3.26 8.09 -8.08
CA SER A 175 2.63 7.50 -9.26
C SER A 175 3.59 7.43 -10.44
N ALA A 176 4.45 8.44 -10.63
CA ALA A 176 5.41 8.52 -11.73
C ALA A 176 6.24 7.24 -11.94
N PRO A 177 6.98 6.71 -10.95
CA PRO A 177 7.79 5.50 -11.15
C PRO A 177 6.94 4.25 -11.43
N ARG A 178 5.76 4.13 -10.80
CA ARG A 178 4.84 3.00 -11.02
C ARG A 178 4.17 3.05 -12.38
N ALA A 179 4.16 4.22 -13.01
CA ALA A 179 3.51 4.46 -14.28
C ALA A 179 4.39 4.16 -15.51
N ASN A 180 5.67 3.84 -15.31
CA ASN A 180 6.62 3.71 -16.40
C ASN A 180 6.29 2.52 -17.32
N GLY A 181 6.11 2.76 -18.62
CA GLY A 181 5.73 1.75 -19.60
C GLY A 181 4.25 1.42 -19.64
N LEU A 182 3.37 2.21 -19.00
CA LEU A 182 1.92 1.99 -19.10
C LEU A 182 1.45 1.99 -20.56
N GLU A 183 0.58 1.05 -20.88
CA GLU A 183 -0.16 1.02 -22.13
C GLU A 183 -1.62 1.41 -21.86
N ILE A 184 -2.09 2.42 -22.58
CA ILE A 184 -3.43 2.98 -22.46
C ILE A 184 -4.11 2.83 -23.82
N ASP A 185 -5.21 2.08 -23.82
CA ASP A 185 -5.98 1.77 -25.00
C ASP A 185 -7.46 2.12 -24.79
N TRP A 186 -8.23 2.15 -25.88
CA TRP A 186 -9.68 2.34 -25.84
C TRP A 186 -10.36 1.05 -26.28
N VAL A 187 -11.20 0.51 -25.42
CA VAL A 187 -11.96 -0.70 -25.71
C VAL A 187 -13.44 -0.37 -25.69
N GLU A 188 -14.14 -0.83 -26.71
CA GLU A 188 -15.59 -0.77 -26.81
C GLU A 188 -16.09 -2.20 -26.90
N ASP A 189 -16.76 -2.67 -25.84
CA ASP A 189 -17.38 -3.98 -25.76
C ASP A 189 -18.89 -3.88 -25.54
N MET A 190 -19.57 -5.02 -25.50
CA MET A 190 -21.03 -5.10 -25.30
C MET A 190 -21.51 -4.53 -23.94
N ARG A 191 -20.60 -4.23 -23.01
CA ARG A 191 -20.87 -3.68 -21.67
C ARG A 191 -20.55 -2.19 -21.58
N GLY A 192 -19.90 -1.61 -22.58
CA GLY A 192 -19.62 -0.18 -22.67
C GLY A 192 -18.31 0.15 -23.37
N ALA A 193 -18.04 1.45 -23.50
CA ALA A 193 -16.77 1.97 -24.01
C ALA A 193 -15.98 2.59 -22.86
N GLY A 194 -14.67 2.32 -22.81
CA GLY A 194 -13.82 2.85 -21.75
C GLY A 194 -12.32 2.68 -22.03
N LEU A 195 -11.53 3.38 -21.22
CA LEU A 195 -10.08 3.23 -21.24
C LEU A 195 -9.69 1.88 -20.64
N SER A 196 -8.87 1.14 -21.36
CA SER A 196 -8.19 -0.06 -20.89
C SER A 196 -6.74 0.30 -20.57
N ILE A 197 -6.29 -0.04 -19.37
CA ILE A 197 -4.96 0.29 -18.90
C ILE A 197 -4.22 -0.99 -18.54
N ARG A 198 -3.05 -1.20 -19.15
CA ARG A 198 -2.12 -2.28 -18.78
C ARG A 198 -0.87 -1.67 -18.16
N ASN A 199 -0.57 -2.07 -16.93
CA ASN A 199 0.64 -1.66 -16.24
C ASN A 199 1.63 -2.84 -16.20
N PRO A 200 2.76 -2.78 -16.95
CA PRO A 200 3.73 -3.86 -16.96
C PRO A 200 4.51 -4.00 -15.64
N ASN A 201 4.46 -2.99 -14.75
CA ASN A 201 5.14 -3.02 -13.46
C ASN A 201 4.32 -3.70 -12.36
N ALA A 202 3.04 -4.01 -12.63
CA ALA A 202 2.20 -4.70 -11.66
C ALA A 202 2.76 -6.10 -11.40
N PRO A 203 2.99 -6.50 -10.13
CA PRO A 203 3.34 -7.87 -9.83
C PRO A 203 2.29 -8.83 -10.38
N PRO A 204 2.69 -10.05 -10.82
CA PRO A 204 1.76 -11.06 -11.27
C PRO A 204 0.61 -11.24 -10.28
N ALA A 205 -0.61 -11.41 -10.80
CA ALA A 205 -1.76 -11.69 -9.97
C ALA A 205 -1.53 -12.94 -9.11
N VAL A 206 -2.12 -12.97 -7.91
CA VAL A 206 -2.06 -14.14 -7.02
C VAL A 206 -2.62 -15.33 -7.79
N GLN A 207 -1.84 -16.41 -7.84
CA GLN A 207 -2.19 -17.63 -8.55
C GLN A 207 -2.98 -18.55 -7.63
N ASP A 208 -3.97 -19.25 -8.16
CA ASP A 208 -4.63 -20.32 -7.42
C ASP A 208 -3.78 -21.58 -7.48
N LEU A 209 -3.62 -22.21 -6.32
CA LEU A 209 -2.85 -23.44 -6.14
C LEU A 209 -3.74 -24.48 -5.49
N ASP A 210 -3.95 -25.61 -6.16
CA ASP A 210 -4.66 -26.74 -5.57
C ASP A 210 -3.77 -27.48 -4.54
N VAL A 211 -4.40 -28.32 -3.72
CA VAL A 211 -3.74 -28.94 -2.57
C VAL A 211 -2.82 -30.10 -2.96
N GLU A 212 -3.08 -30.78 -4.07
CA GLU A 212 -2.20 -31.84 -4.59
C GLU A 212 -0.89 -31.26 -5.12
N GLU A 213 -0.98 -30.18 -5.90
CA GLU A 213 0.17 -29.43 -6.39
C GLU A 213 0.93 -28.77 -5.23
N LEU A 214 0.23 -28.21 -4.23
CA LEU A 214 0.85 -27.71 -3.02
C LEU A 214 1.67 -28.80 -2.31
N ALA A 215 1.12 -30.01 -2.16
CA ALA A 215 1.82 -31.13 -1.53
C ALA A 215 3.11 -31.49 -2.28
N ARG A 216 3.03 -31.57 -3.62
CA ARG A 216 4.19 -31.85 -4.48
C ARG A 216 5.29 -30.79 -4.33
N ARG A 217 4.90 -29.52 -4.31
CA ARG A 217 5.79 -28.36 -4.19
C ARG A 217 6.44 -28.25 -2.79
N LEU A 218 5.68 -28.57 -1.74
CA LEU A 218 6.20 -28.68 -0.37
C LEU A 218 7.22 -29.81 -0.24
N ASP A 219 6.96 -30.97 -0.84
CA ASP A 219 7.90 -32.10 -0.82
C ASP A 219 9.18 -31.80 -1.63
N ALA A 220 9.09 -30.97 -2.66
CA ALA A 220 10.23 -30.45 -3.41
C ALA A 220 11.01 -29.33 -2.67
N GLY A 221 10.41 -28.73 -1.63
CA GLY A 221 10.99 -27.60 -0.89
C GLY A 221 11.04 -26.29 -1.68
N ASP A 222 10.16 -26.12 -2.67
CA ASP A 222 10.14 -24.97 -3.59
C ASP A 222 9.13 -23.87 -3.21
N ILE A 223 8.39 -24.09 -2.12
CA ILE A 223 7.34 -23.19 -1.64
C ILE A 223 7.26 -23.18 -0.12
N THR A 224 6.98 -22.02 0.46
CA THR A 224 6.71 -21.86 1.89
C THR A 224 5.23 -21.59 2.10
N VAL A 225 4.58 -22.37 2.98
CA VAL A 225 3.20 -22.11 3.39
C VAL A 225 3.16 -21.06 4.49
N VAL A 226 2.25 -20.11 4.37
CA VAL A 226 1.92 -19.09 5.38
C VAL A 226 0.48 -19.30 5.82
N ASP A 227 0.28 -19.78 7.04
CA ASP A 227 -1.04 -20.01 7.63
C ASP A 227 -1.59 -18.71 8.25
N VAL A 228 -2.73 -18.25 7.74
CA VAL A 228 -3.39 -17.01 8.16
C VAL A 228 -4.58 -17.24 9.10
N ARG A 229 -4.85 -18.49 9.47
CA ARG A 229 -5.96 -18.85 10.36
C ARG A 229 -5.67 -18.44 11.79
N ALA A 230 -6.70 -18.21 12.59
CA ALA A 230 -6.54 -17.89 14.00
C ALA A 230 -5.97 -19.10 14.80
N PRO A 231 -5.35 -18.87 15.99
CA PRO A 231 -4.77 -19.95 16.78
C PRO A 231 -5.73 -21.09 17.12
N HIS A 232 -6.99 -20.78 17.45
CA HIS A 232 -8.01 -21.79 17.77
C HIS A 232 -8.38 -22.65 16.54
N GLU A 233 -8.40 -22.04 15.35
CA GLU A 233 -8.62 -22.76 14.10
C GLU A 233 -7.49 -23.75 13.87
N ARG A 234 -6.22 -23.31 13.98
CA ARG A 234 -5.05 -24.18 13.77
C ARG A 234 -4.96 -25.31 14.79
N GLN A 235 -5.45 -25.11 16.02
CA GLN A 235 -5.53 -26.18 17.02
C GLN A 235 -6.54 -27.27 16.66
N HIS A 236 -7.68 -26.89 16.07
CA HIS A 236 -8.72 -27.83 15.65
C HIS A 236 -8.29 -28.64 14.42
N ALA A 237 -7.72 -27.98 13.42
CA ALA A 237 -7.23 -28.60 12.19
C ALA A 237 -5.76 -28.22 11.91
N PRO A 238 -4.79 -28.90 12.56
CA PRO A 238 -3.37 -28.57 12.40
C PRO A 238 -2.88 -28.91 10.99
N PHE A 239 -2.13 -28.01 10.38
CA PHE A 239 -1.47 -28.28 9.09
C PHE A 239 -0.22 -29.15 9.32
N PRO A 240 -0.09 -30.32 8.68
CA PRO A 240 0.89 -31.34 9.07
C PRO A 240 2.32 -31.09 8.53
N LYS A 241 2.50 -30.13 7.62
CA LYS A 241 3.80 -29.81 7.00
C LYS A 241 4.42 -28.57 7.64
N ALA A 242 5.72 -28.36 7.42
CA ALA A 242 6.40 -27.14 7.86
C ALA A 242 5.76 -25.90 7.23
N HIS A 243 5.47 -24.90 8.06
CA HIS A 243 4.79 -23.68 7.65
C HIS A 243 5.16 -22.51 8.56
N GLU A 244 4.96 -21.31 8.05
CA GLU A 244 4.98 -20.06 8.78
C GLU A 244 3.56 -19.70 9.23
N VAL A 245 3.45 -18.92 10.30
CA VAL A 245 2.19 -18.35 10.75
C VAL A 245 2.24 -16.85 10.49
N LEU A 246 1.17 -16.28 9.95
CA LEU A 246 1.04 -14.82 9.83
C LEU A 246 0.46 -14.23 11.13
N ASP A 247 1.28 -13.49 11.86
CA ASP A 247 0.93 -12.74 13.07
C ASP A 247 1.72 -11.42 13.13
N GLU A 248 1.49 -10.61 14.17
CA GLU A 248 2.08 -9.27 14.30
C GLU A 248 3.61 -9.29 14.39
N ASP A 249 4.18 -10.37 14.94
CA ASP A 249 5.62 -10.52 15.11
C ASP A 249 6.29 -11.09 13.85
N SER A 250 5.57 -11.96 13.12
CA SER A 250 6.10 -12.63 11.92
C SER A 250 5.93 -11.80 10.65
N GLU A 251 4.89 -10.96 10.55
CA GLU A 251 4.60 -10.17 9.34
C GLU A 251 5.81 -9.34 8.88
N PRO A 252 6.51 -8.56 9.74
CA PRO A 252 7.64 -7.76 9.29
C PRO A 252 8.79 -8.61 8.74
N ARG A 253 9.02 -9.79 9.34
CA ARG A 253 10.03 -10.75 8.87
C ARG A 253 9.64 -11.36 7.53
N LEU A 254 8.38 -11.76 7.37
CA LEU A 254 7.86 -12.31 6.12
C LEU A 254 7.87 -11.26 5.01
N ALA A 255 7.52 -10.00 5.31
CA ALA A 255 7.55 -8.88 4.37
C ALA A 255 8.97 -8.53 3.90
N ALA A 256 9.98 -8.81 4.73
CA ALA A 256 11.40 -8.60 4.43
C ALA A 256 12.04 -9.73 3.60
N LEU A 257 11.32 -10.82 3.31
CA LEU A 257 11.82 -11.89 2.44
C LEU A 257 12.11 -11.37 1.02
N PRO A 258 12.98 -12.06 0.26
CA PRO A 258 13.17 -11.80 -1.17
C PRO A 258 11.83 -11.81 -1.92
N LYS A 259 11.60 -10.84 -2.80
CA LYS A 259 10.29 -10.63 -3.45
C LYS A 259 9.92 -11.72 -4.47
N ASP A 260 10.89 -12.50 -4.90
CA ASP A 260 10.74 -13.69 -5.74
C ASP A 260 10.46 -14.98 -4.94
N THR A 261 10.48 -14.92 -3.60
CA THR A 261 10.15 -16.06 -2.73
C THR A 261 8.76 -16.60 -3.03
N ALA A 262 8.66 -17.91 -3.24
CA ALA A 262 7.41 -18.59 -3.46
C ALA A 262 6.64 -18.77 -2.13
N LEU A 263 5.51 -18.08 -2.00
CA LEU A 263 4.65 -18.15 -0.81
C LEU A 263 3.26 -18.67 -1.17
N ALA A 264 2.77 -19.66 -0.41
CA ALA A 264 1.40 -20.15 -0.46
C ALA A 264 0.63 -19.77 0.80
N PHE A 265 -0.44 -18.99 0.66
CA PHE A 265 -1.27 -18.60 1.78
C PHE A 265 -2.38 -19.63 2.02
N LEU A 266 -2.50 -20.10 3.25
CA LEU A 266 -3.45 -21.12 3.67
C LEU A 266 -4.45 -20.53 4.67
N CYS A 267 -5.75 -20.69 4.39
CA CYS A 267 -6.81 -20.44 5.37
C CYS A 267 -7.77 -21.64 5.45
N HIS A 268 -8.99 -21.44 5.96
CA HIS A 268 -10.00 -22.50 5.99
C HIS A 268 -10.45 -22.91 4.58
N TYR A 269 -10.93 -21.98 3.75
CA TYR A 269 -11.54 -22.26 2.43
C TYR A 269 -10.90 -21.54 1.23
N GLY A 270 -9.88 -20.71 1.44
CA GLY A 270 -9.24 -19.92 0.37
C GLY A 270 -9.61 -18.42 0.34
N ASN A 271 -10.57 -17.95 1.15
CA ASN A 271 -11.02 -16.55 1.12
C ASN A 271 -10.03 -15.60 1.80
N SER A 272 -9.74 -15.82 3.08
CA SER A 272 -8.82 -14.97 3.85
C SER A 272 -7.36 -15.07 3.36
N SER A 273 -6.96 -16.24 2.87
CA SER A 273 -5.63 -16.47 2.29
C SER A 273 -5.42 -15.64 1.02
N ARG A 274 -6.45 -15.50 0.17
CA ARG A 274 -6.36 -14.64 -1.02
C ARG A 274 -6.13 -13.19 -0.64
N ALA A 275 -6.84 -12.68 0.37
CA ALA A 275 -6.64 -11.31 0.85
C ALA A 275 -5.22 -11.09 1.39
N ALA A 276 -4.68 -12.06 2.14
CA ALA A 276 -3.30 -12.00 2.63
C ALA A 276 -2.27 -12.07 1.50
N ALA A 277 -2.47 -12.96 0.51
CA ALA A 277 -1.63 -13.03 -0.67
C ALA A 277 -1.65 -11.69 -1.45
N GLU A 278 -2.81 -11.07 -1.62
CA GLU A 278 -2.94 -9.77 -2.27
C GLU A 278 -2.26 -8.63 -1.50
N HIS A 279 -2.24 -8.70 -0.16
CA HIS A 279 -1.44 -7.79 0.66
C HIS A 279 0.06 -7.93 0.35
N PHE A 280 0.57 -9.16 0.34
CA PHE A 280 1.98 -9.43 -0.01
C PHE A 280 2.29 -9.06 -1.48
N ARG A 281 1.33 -9.18 -2.39
CA ARG A 281 1.47 -8.68 -3.78
C ARG A 281 1.73 -7.17 -3.78
N GLY A 282 1.00 -6.43 -2.94
CA GLY A 282 1.21 -4.99 -2.73
C GLY A 282 2.57 -4.64 -2.11
N LEU A 283 3.21 -5.59 -1.43
CA LEU A 283 4.59 -5.46 -0.92
C LEU A 283 5.66 -5.82 -1.98
N GLY A 284 5.24 -6.07 -3.22
CA GLY A 284 6.11 -6.32 -4.38
C GLY A 284 6.44 -7.79 -4.63
N PHE A 285 5.84 -8.74 -3.91
CA PHE A 285 6.09 -10.15 -4.16
C PHE A 285 5.49 -10.60 -5.49
N SER A 286 6.25 -11.42 -6.24
CA SER A 286 5.88 -11.84 -7.59
C SER A 286 5.47 -13.31 -7.73
N ASN A 287 5.67 -14.11 -6.68
CA ASN A 287 5.42 -15.56 -6.71
C ASN A 287 4.49 -15.97 -5.56
N LEU A 288 3.23 -15.56 -5.67
CA LEU A 288 2.23 -15.71 -4.61
C LEU A 288 1.11 -16.65 -5.03
N HIS A 289 0.75 -17.53 -4.11
CA HIS A 289 -0.22 -18.58 -4.30
C HIS A 289 -1.31 -18.50 -3.23
N ASN A 290 -2.56 -18.62 -3.64
CA ASN A 290 -3.68 -18.84 -2.75
C ASN A 290 -4.04 -20.33 -2.78
N VAL A 291 -4.02 -20.99 -1.62
CA VAL A 291 -4.40 -22.41 -1.53
C VAL A 291 -5.91 -22.55 -1.71
N SER A 292 -6.31 -23.08 -2.86
CA SER A 292 -7.71 -23.28 -3.24
C SER A 292 -8.38 -24.29 -2.33
N GLY A 293 -9.52 -23.92 -1.74
CA GLY A 293 -10.23 -24.77 -0.78
C GLY A 293 -9.56 -24.90 0.59
N GLY A 294 -8.39 -24.29 0.79
CA GLY A 294 -7.70 -24.18 2.07
C GLY A 294 -7.40 -25.53 2.74
N ILE A 295 -7.38 -25.52 4.08
CA ILE A 295 -7.13 -26.73 4.88
C ILE A 295 -8.24 -27.78 4.75
N ASP A 296 -9.47 -27.37 4.41
CA ASP A 296 -10.58 -28.32 4.24
C ASP A 296 -10.36 -29.20 3.00
N ALA A 297 -9.93 -28.59 1.89
CA ALA A 297 -9.52 -29.34 0.70
C ALA A 297 -8.30 -30.22 0.98
N TRP A 298 -7.31 -29.72 1.73
CA TRP A 298 -6.14 -30.52 2.10
C TRP A 298 -6.54 -31.78 2.87
N ALA A 299 -7.43 -31.63 3.86
CA ALA A 299 -7.93 -32.75 4.65
C ALA A 299 -8.76 -33.73 3.80
N ALA A 300 -9.49 -33.24 2.79
CA ALA A 300 -10.31 -34.09 1.93
C ALA A 300 -9.48 -34.88 0.89
N GLU A 301 -8.45 -34.25 0.31
CA GLU A 301 -7.81 -34.73 -0.92
C GLU A 301 -6.39 -35.26 -0.68
N VAL A 302 -5.65 -34.70 0.29
CA VAL A 302 -4.23 -35.02 0.51
C VAL A 302 -4.02 -35.84 1.79
N ASP A 303 -4.58 -35.39 2.92
CA ASP A 303 -4.37 -36.02 4.23
C ASP A 303 -5.66 -36.07 5.05
N ASN A 304 -6.37 -37.20 4.92
CA ASN A 304 -7.62 -37.46 5.64
C ASN A 304 -7.47 -37.67 7.15
N SER A 305 -6.25 -37.66 7.69
CA SER A 305 -6.01 -37.66 9.13
C SER A 305 -6.19 -36.28 9.76
N VAL A 306 -6.13 -35.20 8.97
CA VAL A 306 -6.38 -33.84 9.44
C VAL A 306 -7.87 -33.69 9.74
N PRO A 307 -8.26 -33.30 10.97
CA PRO A 307 -9.66 -33.05 11.29
C PRO A 307 -10.24 -31.93 10.43
N ARG A 308 -11.46 -32.14 9.96
CA ARG A 308 -12.25 -31.09 9.29
C ARG A 308 -13.03 -30.28 10.32
N TYR A 309 -13.35 -29.04 9.96
CA TYR A 309 -14.19 -28.17 10.79
C TYR A 309 -15.65 -28.60 10.75
#